data_AF-A0A1W9G5Z1-F1
#
_entry.id   AF-A0A1W9G5Z1-F1
#
_cell.length_a   1.000
_cell.length_b   1.000
_cell.length_c   1.000
_cell.angle_alpha   90.00
_cell.angle_beta   90.00
_cell.angle_gamma   90.00
#
_symmetry.space_group_name_H-M   'P 1'
#
loop_
_entity.id
_entity.type
_entity.pdbx_description
1 polymer ?
#
loop_
_entity_poly.entity_id
_entity_poly.type
_entity_poly.pdbx_seq_one_letter_code
_entity_poly.pdbx_strand_id
1 'polypeptide(L)'
;MNMDAVRKIADAVLYEGYLLYPYRASALKNRKRWNFGVLVPDSYHRIYPESDPSTMRTECLLEGTPETRIELKGRFLRVVRRRVGQLLEPLGSQRSGPAFHFVHSLQVGTDFHQSFDETVEREMDIAPHTFNELFFDAQTYAFPFSRTCGWQPLRGSGGQVAGLLAREQEAITALLDLAVTQLAEGLFRLHVTLRNGTSVRQPWEKSREEILPFSMIATHLILSVEGGAFLSLTDPPDYARAEARGCRNLGVWPVLAGAEGDRSLMLAAPIILYDYPQVAPESPGDFFDGTEIDEMLTLRVQTLTDQEKQEVRLTDAPAESILTRSDGLPAEHLWKLHGALKSLHTTEHTG
;
A
#
# COMPACT_ATOMS: atom_id res chain seq x y z
N MET A 1 -20.25 12.11 -2.35
CA MET A 1 -19.38 11.03 -1.82
C MET A 1 -18.19 11.64 -1.12
N ASN A 2 -17.92 11.22 0.12
CA ASN A 2 -16.75 11.68 0.88
C ASN A 2 -15.55 10.77 0.60
N MET A 3 -15.02 10.81 -0.64
CA MET A 3 -13.86 9.99 -1.03
C MET A 3 -12.61 10.31 -0.19
N ASP A 4 -12.50 11.53 0.33
CA ASP A 4 -11.34 11.96 1.11
C ASP A 4 -11.21 11.19 2.44
N ALA A 5 -12.33 10.87 3.10
CA ALA A 5 -12.30 10.07 4.32
C ALA A 5 -11.86 8.62 4.06
N VAL A 6 -12.36 8.01 2.98
CA VAL A 6 -11.96 6.64 2.57
C VAL A 6 -10.51 6.61 2.10
N ARG A 7 -10.03 7.68 1.47
CA ARG A 7 -8.64 7.81 1.05
C ARG A 7 -7.68 7.74 2.23
N LYS A 8 -8.00 8.41 3.35
CA LYS A 8 -7.16 8.34 4.57
C LYS A 8 -7.07 6.93 5.14
N ILE A 9 -8.16 6.17 5.14
CA ILE A 9 -8.15 4.77 5.60
C ILE A 9 -7.35 3.91 4.61
N ALA A 10 -7.56 4.10 3.31
CA ALA A 10 -6.79 3.43 2.27
C ALA A 10 -5.29 3.76 2.34
N ASP A 11 -4.94 4.99 2.72
CA ASP A 11 -3.57 5.40 3.00
C ASP A 11 -3.03 4.68 4.24
N ALA A 12 -3.79 4.61 5.34
CA ALA A 12 -3.38 3.81 6.50
C ALA A 12 -3.11 2.33 6.12
N VAL A 13 -4.03 1.71 5.36
CA VAL A 13 -3.88 0.33 4.85
C VAL A 13 -2.66 0.15 3.95
N LEU A 14 -2.32 1.14 3.11
CA LEU A 14 -1.14 1.09 2.24
C LEU A 14 0.16 0.93 3.04
N TYR A 15 0.19 1.48 4.25
CA TYR A 15 1.41 1.71 4.98
C TYR A 15 1.53 0.92 6.30
N GLU A 16 0.43 0.37 6.81
CA GLU A 16 0.36 -0.49 8.00
C GLU A 16 1.32 -1.71 7.91
N GLY A 17 1.66 -2.14 6.68
CA GLY A 17 2.68 -3.17 6.41
C GLY A 17 3.99 -2.68 5.77
N TYR A 18 4.11 -1.39 5.45
CA TYR A 18 5.27 -0.79 4.77
C TYR A 18 6.31 -0.27 5.76
N LEU A 19 5.85 0.41 6.82
CA LEU A 19 6.69 1.06 7.81
C LEU A 19 6.53 0.29 9.12
N LEU A 20 7.36 -0.75 9.29
CA LEU A 20 7.42 -1.49 10.55
C LEU A 20 8.52 -0.89 11.42
N TYR A 21 8.18 -0.56 12.65
CA TYR A 21 9.13 -0.02 13.62
C TYR A 21 10.35 -0.95 13.79
N PRO A 22 11.61 -0.45 13.79
CA PRO A 22 12.03 0.94 13.62
C PRO A 22 12.26 1.35 12.14
N TYR A 23 11.89 2.58 11.78
CA TYR A 23 11.85 3.14 10.41
C TYR A 23 13.20 3.48 9.76
N ARG A 24 14.24 2.69 10.02
CA ARG A 24 15.56 2.88 9.40
C ARG A 24 15.92 1.73 8.48
N ALA A 25 16.58 2.04 7.38
CA ALA A 25 17.01 1.04 6.40
C ALA A 25 17.88 -0.07 7.01
N SER A 26 18.64 0.24 8.07
CA SER A 26 19.51 -0.71 8.78
C SER A 26 18.77 -1.64 9.77
N ALA A 27 17.49 -1.40 10.06
CA ALA A 27 16.74 -2.14 11.08
C ALA A 27 16.51 -3.61 10.69
N LEU A 28 16.76 -4.53 11.64
CA LEU A 28 16.50 -5.97 11.46
C LEU A 28 15.04 -6.28 11.10
N LYS A 29 14.08 -5.56 11.67
CA LYS A 29 12.65 -5.72 11.40
C LYS A 29 12.26 -5.28 9.98
N ASN A 30 13.05 -4.38 9.37
CA ASN A 30 12.87 -3.96 7.97
C ASN A 30 13.51 -4.92 6.96
N ARG A 31 14.12 -6.04 7.39
CA ARG A 31 14.67 -7.06 6.48
C ARG A 31 13.60 -7.97 5.88
N LYS A 32 12.46 -8.15 6.55
CA LYS A 32 11.28 -8.87 6.04
C LYS A 32 10.10 -7.91 5.93
N ARG A 33 10.06 -7.17 4.84
CA ARG A 33 9.01 -6.17 4.54
C ARG A 33 7.94 -6.76 3.62
N TRP A 34 6.78 -6.07 3.62
CA TRP A 34 5.67 -6.30 2.69
C TRP A 34 4.94 -7.62 2.92
N ASN A 35 4.14 -7.66 3.99
CA ASN A 35 3.46 -8.89 4.41
C ASN A 35 2.01 -9.01 3.91
N PHE A 36 1.41 -7.91 3.45
CA PHE A 36 -0.02 -7.88 3.10
C PHE A 36 -0.25 -7.37 1.68
N GLY A 37 -1.25 -7.94 1.01
CA GLY A 37 -1.71 -7.49 -0.31
C GLY A 37 -0.66 -7.60 -1.41
N VAL A 38 0.32 -8.50 -1.27
CA VAL A 38 1.34 -8.74 -2.30
C VAL A 38 0.75 -9.61 -3.40
N LEU A 39 0.79 -9.10 -4.64
CA LEU A 39 0.49 -9.85 -5.85
C LEU A 39 1.75 -10.01 -6.68
N VAL A 40 2.37 -11.20 -6.62
CA VAL A 40 3.55 -11.54 -7.43
C VAL A 40 3.14 -11.89 -8.85
N PRO A 41 4.04 -11.79 -9.83
CA PRO A 41 3.80 -12.26 -11.20
C PRO A 41 3.28 -13.71 -11.24
N ASP A 42 2.28 -13.98 -12.08
CA ASP A 42 1.68 -15.33 -12.19
C ASP A 42 2.72 -16.42 -12.49
N SER A 43 3.72 -16.11 -13.31
CA SER A 43 4.82 -17.04 -13.61
C SER A 43 5.66 -17.42 -12.39
N TYR A 44 5.76 -16.54 -11.39
CA TYR A 44 6.46 -16.82 -10.13
C TYR A 44 5.56 -17.63 -9.19
N HIS A 45 4.30 -17.23 -9.02
CA HIS A 45 3.33 -17.93 -8.17
C HIS A 45 3.14 -19.40 -8.57
N ARG A 46 3.13 -19.72 -9.87
CA ARG A 46 3.03 -21.12 -10.33
C ARG A 46 4.20 -22.02 -9.90
N ILE A 47 5.37 -21.44 -9.66
CA ILE A 47 6.58 -22.15 -9.24
C ILE A 47 6.63 -22.24 -7.71
N TYR A 48 6.25 -21.15 -7.03
CA TYR A 48 6.26 -21.02 -5.57
C TYR A 48 4.86 -20.65 -5.05
N PRO A 49 3.86 -21.55 -5.14
CA PRO A 49 2.47 -21.25 -4.78
C PRO A 49 2.30 -20.92 -3.29
N GLU A 50 3.21 -21.38 -2.44
CA GLU A 50 3.28 -21.10 -1.02
C GLU A 50 3.90 -19.74 -0.65
N SER A 51 4.47 -18.99 -1.60
CA SER A 51 5.02 -17.66 -1.35
C SER A 51 3.91 -16.62 -1.21
N ASP A 52 3.57 -15.96 -2.31
CA ASP A 52 2.56 -14.91 -2.36
C ASP A 52 1.62 -15.21 -3.54
N PRO A 53 0.34 -14.80 -3.45
CA PRO A 53 -0.61 -15.02 -4.54
C PRO A 53 -0.26 -14.16 -5.76
N SER A 54 -0.73 -14.56 -6.94
CA SER A 54 -0.71 -13.70 -8.15
C SER A 54 -2.01 -12.94 -8.38
N THR A 55 -3.04 -13.25 -7.58
CA THR A 55 -4.42 -12.83 -7.79
C THR A 55 -5.08 -12.45 -6.47
N MET A 56 -5.87 -11.37 -6.48
CA MET A 56 -6.86 -11.08 -5.45
C MET A 56 -8.26 -11.08 -6.06
N ARG A 57 -9.27 -11.44 -5.25
CA ARG A 57 -10.68 -11.44 -5.67
C ARG A 57 -11.53 -10.74 -4.62
N THR A 58 -12.35 -9.82 -5.09
CA THR A 58 -13.39 -9.12 -4.33
C THR A 58 -14.75 -9.49 -4.88
N GLU A 59 -15.62 -10.01 -4.01
CA GLU A 59 -17.04 -10.16 -4.25
C GLU A 59 -17.80 -9.36 -3.20
N CYS A 60 -18.73 -8.52 -3.65
CA CYS A 60 -19.58 -7.74 -2.78
C CYS A 60 -21.01 -7.71 -3.29
N LEU A 61 -21.94 -7.48 -2.38
CA LEU A 61 -23.36 -7.42 -2.67
C LEU A 61 -23.84 -5.97 -2.74
N LEU A 62 -24.74 -5.70 -3.67
CA LEU A 62 -25.33 -4.37 -3.85
C LEU A 62 -26.83 -4.47 -4.09
N GLU A 63 -27.55 -3.49 -3.54
CA GLU A 63 -28.90 -3.16 -3.95
C GLU A 63 -28.86 -2.13 -5.07
N GLY A 64 -29.72 -2.26 -6.06
CA GLY A 64 -29.76 -1.31 -7.17
C GLY A 64 -30.75 -1.67 -8.27
N THR A 65 -30.46 -1.15 -9.45
CA THR A 65 -31.20 -1.33 -10.70
C THR A 65 -30.19 -1.59 -11.82
N PRO A 66 -30.61 -2.02 -13.02
CA PRO A 66 -29.72 -2.10 -14.17
C PRO A 66 -28.98 -0.78 -14.50
N GLU A 67 -29.55 0.36 -14.13
CA GLU A 67 -28.98 1.69 -14.32
C GLU A 67 -28.00 2.12 -13.23
N THR A 68 -27.89 1.35 -12.13
CA THR A 68 -26.92 1.60 -11.06
C THR A 68 -25.51 1.59 -11.62
N ARG A 69 -24.72 2.59 -11.24
CA ARG A 69 -23.34 2.79 -11.71
C ARG A 69 -22.33 2.41 -10.65
N ILE A 70 -21.28 1.73 -11.07
CA ILE A 70 -20.13 1.38 -10.25
C ILE A 70 -18.88 2.08 -10.79
N GLU A 71 -18.07 2.63 -9.89
CA GLU A 71 -16.73 3.14 -10.19
C GLU A 71 -15.73 2.48 -9.23
N LEU A 72 -14.56 2.11 -9.75
CA LEU A 72 -13.52 1.42 -8.98
C LEU A 72 -12.19 2.14 -9.14
N LYS A 73 -11.45 2.20 -8.05
CA LYS A 73 -10.05 2.63 -8.02
C LYS A 73 -9.22 1.54 -7.37
N GLY A 74 -8.24 1.02 -8.10
CA GLY A 74 -7.23 0.12 -7.54
C GLY A 74 -6.00 0.90 -7.10
N ARG A 75 -5.41 0.54 -5.97
CA ARG A 75 -4.18 1.17 -5.47
C ARG A 75 -3.20 0.11 -4.99
N PHE A 76 -1.91 0.40 -5.18
CA PHE A 76 -0.82 -0.45 -4.70
C PHE A 76 0.49 0.33 -4.59
N LEU A 77 1.44 -0.21 -3.84
CA LEU A 77 2.83 0.23 -3.79
C LEU A 77 3.67 -0.53 -4.81
N ARG A 78 4.45 0.21 -5.59
CA ARG A 78 5.48 -0.33 -6.48
C ARG A 78 6.85 -0.06 -5.90
N VAL A 79 7.71 -1.07 -5.88
CA VAL A 79 9.08 -0.91 -5.36
C VAL A 79 9.92 -0.03 -6.29
N VAL A 80 10.69 0.87 -5.68
CA VAL A 80 11.74 1.66 -6.32
C VAL A 80 13.07 1.23 -5.69
N ARG A 81 13.87 0.49 -6.45
CA ARG A 81 15.18 0.02 -5.99
C ARG A 81 16.17 1.18 -6.06
N ARG A 82 16.50 1.77 -4.91
CA ARG A 82 17.56 2.77 -4.78
C ARG A 82 18.89 2.08 -4.54
N ARG A 83 19.87 2.35 -5.40
CA ARG A 83 21.22 1.78 -5.29
C ARG A 83 22.26 2.88 -5.30
N VAL A 84 23.26 2.75 -4.45
CA VAL A 84 24.40 3.66 -4.38
C VAL A 84 25.56 3.03 -5.14
N GLY A 85 26.05 3.73 -6.16
CA GLY A 85 27.25 3.36 -6.90
C GLY A 85 28.45 4.18 -6.43
N GLN A 86 29.54 3.51 -6.08
CA GLN A 86 30.84 4.14 -5.81
C GLN A 86 31.66 4.13 -7.10
N LEU A 87 32.21 5.29 -7.49
CA LEU A 87 33.12 5.36 -8.63
C LEU A 87 34.47 4.71 -8.27
N LEU A 88 35.01 3.91 -9.19
CA LEU A 88 36.31 3.26 -9.02
C LEU A 88 37.48 4.23 -9.28
N GLU A 89 37.26 5.25 -10.12
CA GLU A 89 38.19 6.35 -10.35
C GLU A 89 37.43 7.70 -10.32
N PRO A 90 38.02 8.77 -9.77
CA PRO A 90 37.47 10.12 -9.90
C PRO A 90 37.32 10.47 -11.39
N LEU A 91 36.23 11.11 -11.79
CA LEU A 91 35.97 11.54 -13.17
C LEU A 91 37.04 12.53 -13.68
N GLY A 92 38.17 12.01 -14.12
CA GLY A 92 39.23 12.70 -14.85
C GLY A 92 39.10 12.40 -16.34
N SER A 93 38.34 13.24 -17.05
CA SER A 93 38.40 13.42 -18.52
C SER A 93 38.57 12.16 -19.41
N GLN A 94 37.91 11.04 -19.11
CA GLN A 94 37.87 9.89 -20.03
C GLN A 94 36.56 9.82 -20.82
N ARG A 95 36.67 9.30 -22.05
CA ARG A 95 35.61 9.23 -23.07
C ARG A 95 34.62 8.08 -22.89
N SER A 96 34.87 7.18 -21.94
CA SER A 96 34.00 6.08 -21.54
C SER A 96 33.33 6.45 -20.21
N GLY A 97 32.05 6.14 -20.02
CA GLY A 97 31.36 6.41 -18.75
C GLY A 97 32.15 5.85 -17.55
N PRO A 98 32.09 6.51 -16.38
CA PRO A 98 32.93 6.15 -15.25
C PRO A 98 32.62 4.72 -14.77
N ALA A 99 33.65 3.92 -14.52
CA ALA A 99 33.46 2.60 -13.93
C ALA A 99 33.02 2.74 -12.48
N PHE A 100 31.94 2.04 -12.09
CA PHE A 100 31.40 2.06 -10.74
C PHE A 100 30.97 0.67 -10.31
N HIS A 101 30.87 0.47 -9.00
CA HIS A 101 30.27 -0.71 -8.41
C HIS A 101 29.22 -0.32 -7.38
N PHE A 102 28.16 -1.11 -7.27
CA PHE A 102 27.12 -0.85 -6.29
C PHE A 102 27.59 -1.26 -4.90
N VAL A 103 27.36 -0.39 -3.93
CA VAL A 103 27.71 -0.56 -2.52
C VAL A 103 26.46 -0.43 -1.65
N HIS A 104 26.50 -1.02 -0.45
CA HIS A 104 25.41 -0.89 0.50
C HIS A 104 25.23 0.56 0.98
N SER A 105 26.35 1.27 1.19
CA SER A 105 26.36 2.67 1.62
C SER A 105 27.62 3.39 1.15
N LEU A 106 27.54 4.71 0.98
CA LEU A 106 28.64 5.59 0.60
C LEU A 106 28.55 6.91 1.36
N GLN A 107 29.65 7.31 1.98
CA GLN A 107 29.82 8.65 2.55
C GLN A 107 30.39 9.57 1.47
N VAL A 108 29.71 10.68 1.19
CA VAL A 108 30.16 11.71 0.24
C VAL A 108 30.19 13.05 0.94
N GLY A 109 31.39 13.51 1.34
CA GLY A 109 31.51 14.67 2.22
C GLY A 109 30.85 14.40 3.57
N THR A 110 29.89 15.24 3.97
CA THR A 110 29.08 15.06 5.19
C THR A 110 27.85 14.20 4.97
N ASP A 111 27.45 13.96 3.72
CA ASP A 111 26.22 13.24 3.40
C ASP A 111 26.44 11.74 3.36
N PHE A 112 25.52 11.00 3.97
CA PHE A 112 25.50 9.54 3.96
C PHE A 112 24.41 9.04 3.01
N HIS A 113 24.77 8.16 2.08
CA HIS A 113 23.84 7.56 1.14
C HIS A 113 23.78 6.05 1.35
N GLN A 114 22.57 5.48 1.34
CA GLN A 114 22.36 4.05 1.53
C GLN A 114 21.46 3.46 0.45
N SER A 115 21.84 2.29 -0.06
CA SER A 115 21.01 1.48 -0.95
C SER A 115 19.79 0.95 -0.18
N PHE A 116 18.60 1.08 -0.75
CA PHE A 116 17.35 0.74 -0.10
C PHE A 116 16.24 0.51 -1.14
N ASP A 117 15.28 -0.35 -0.83
CA ASP A 117 14.06 -0.45 -1.64
C ASP A 117 13.06 0.57 -1.08
N GLU A 118 12.84 1.66 -1.81
CA GLU A 118 11.77 2.63 -1.56
C GLU A 118 10.45 2.12 -2.18
N THR A 119 9.34 2.84 -2.01
CA THR A 119 8.09 2.59 -2.75
C THR A 119 7.53 3.88 -3.34
N VAL A 120 6.69 3.69 -4.35
CA VAL A 120 5.86 4.73 -4.92
C VAL A 120 4.45 4.21 -5.09
N GLU A 121 3.47 5.05 -4.79
CA GLU A 121 2.07 4.72 -5.00
C GLU A 121 1.72 4.66 -6.49
N ARG A 122 0.81 3.74 -6.82
CA ARG A 122 0.20 3.61 -8.12
C ARG A 122 -1.31 3.48 -7.95
N GLU A 123 -2.02 4.21 -8.79
CA GLU A 123 -3.47 4.14 -8.89
C GLU A 123 -3.86 3.59 -10.27
N MET A 124 -4.98 2.88 -10.30
CA MET A 124 -5.64 2.38 -11.49
C MET A 124 -7.07 2.88 -11.43
N ASP A 125 -7.43 3.79 -12.34
CA ASP A 125 -8.78 4.32 -12.46
C ASP A 125 -9.56 3.47 -13.46
N ILE A 126 -10.66 2.87 -13.01
CA ILE A 126 -11.58 2.11 -13.84
C ILE A 126 -12.76 3.03 -14.14
N ALA A 127 -13.09 3.20 -15.42
CA ALA A 127 -14.20 4.05 -15.85
C ALA A 127 -15.53 3.56 -15.21
N PRO A 128 -16.49 4.48 -14.94
CA PRO A 128 -17.78 4.07 -14.42
C PRO A 128 -18.54 3.15 -15.38
N HIS A 129 -19.17 2.11 -14.84
CA HIS A 129 -20.01 1.16 -15.59
C HIS A 129 -21.40 1.05 -14.99
N THR A 130 -22.43 0.91 -15.83
CA THR A 130 -23.74 0.51 -15.32
C THR A 130 -23.81 -1.02 -15.15
N PHE A 131 -24.68 -1.49 -14.28
CA PHE A 131 -24.92 -2.94 -14.16
C PHE A 131 -25.40 -3.56 -15.47
N ASN A 132 -26.24 -2.84 -16.23
CA ASN A 132 -26.70 -3.27 -17.53
C ASN A 132 -25.54 -3.56 -18.50
N GLU A 133 -24.49 -2.74 -18.53
CA GLU A 133 -23.31 -2.99 -19.36
C GLU A 133 -22.59 -4.27 -18.94
N LEU A 134 -22.34 -4.42 -17.64
CA LEU A 134 -21.62 -5.56 -17.07
C LEU A 134 -22.39 -6.88 -17.15
N PHE A 135 -23.72 -6.85 -17.32
CA PHE A 135 -24.53 -8.05 -17.53
C PHE A 135 -24.32 -8.71 -18.87
N PHE A 136 -24.20 -7.88 -19.90
CA PHE A 136 -24.04 -8.38 -21.27
C PHE A 136 -22.59 -8.73 -21.54
N ASP A 137 -21.64 -8.00 -20.96
CA ASP A 137 -20.22 -8.20 -21.22
C ASP A 137 -19.36 -7.90 -19.98
N ALA A 138 -18.61 -8.90 -19.54
CA ALA A 138 -17.62 -8.72 -18.49
C ALA A 138 -16.48 -7.84 -19.02
N GLN A 139 -16.08 -6.85 -18.25
CA GLN A 139 -15.05 -5.89 -18.67
C GLN A 139 -13.67 -6.34 -18.19
N THR A 140 -12.66 -6.16 -19.04
CA THR A 140 -11.26 -6.47 -18.73
C THR A 140 -10.38 -5.27 -19.02
N TYR A 141 -9.55 -4.89 -18.05
CA TYR A 141 -8.61 -3.77 -18.15
C TYR A 141 -7.19 -4.26 -17.97
N ALA A 142 -6.27 -3.64 -18.71
CA ALA A 142 -4.84 -3.80 -18.53
C ALA A 142 -4.19 -2.45 -18.22
N PHE A 143 -3.49 -2.36 -17.10
CA PHE A 143 -2.77 -1.18 -16.65
C PHE A 143 -1.26 -1.43 -16.74
N PRO A 144 -0.59 -0.96 -17.81
CA PRO A 144 0.85 -1.08 -17.94
C PRO A 144 1.57 0.06 -17.21
N PHE A 145 2.49 -0.30 -16.33
CA PHE A 145 3.42 0.62 -15.67
C PHE A 145 4.83 0.37 -16.20
N SER A 146 5.33 1.28 -17.03
CA SER A 146 6.63 1.11 -17.69
C SER A 146 7.79 1.05 -16.72
N ARG A 147 8.84 0.32 -17.09
CA ARG A 147 10.14 0.34 -16.40
C ARG A 147 10.71 1.76 -16.40
N THR A 148 11.24 2.20 -15.27
CA THR A 148 11.96 3.47 -15.17
C THR A 148 13.33 3.24 -14.57
N CYS A 149 14.35 3.90 -15.12
CA CYS A 149 15.70 3.91 -14.57
C CYS A 149 16.22 5.34 -14.66
N GLY A 150 16.70 5.86 -13.53
CA GLY A 150 17.32 7.18 -13.44
C GLY A 150 18.51 7.14 -12.51
N TRP A 151 19.46 8.03 -12.72
CA TRP A 151 20.60 8.20 -11.82
C TRP A 151 20.92 9.67 -11.63
N GLN A 152 21.47 9.99 -10.47
CA GLN A 152 21.98 11.32 -10.14
C GLN A 152 23.40 11.22 -9.59
N PRO A 153 24.32 12.13 -9.98
CA PRO A 153 25.68 12.13 -9.44
C PRO A 153 25.70 12.58 -7.98
N LEU A 154 26.49 11.91 -7.16
CA LEU A 154 26.79 12.31 -5.79
C LEU A 154 28.09 13.10 -5.77
N ARG A 155 28.02 14.37 -5.36
CA ARG A 155 29.14 15.31 -5.41
C ARG A 155 29.67 15.58 -4.01
N GLY A 156 30.99 15.49 -3.84
CA GLY A 156 31.67 15.92 -2.63
C GLY A 156 31.77 17.44 -2.52
N SER A 157 32.29 17.93 -1.40
CA SER A 157 32.44 19.36 -1.09
C SER A 157 33.29 20.15 -2.10
N GLY A 158 34.20 19.49 -2.83
CA GLY A 158 34.99 20.09 -3.91
C GLY A 158 34.35 20.01 -5.30
N GLY A 159 33.09 19.59 -5.41
CA GLY A 159 32.35 19.44 -6.68
C GLY A 159 32.67 18.17 -7.47
N GLN A 160 33.68 17.38 -7.05
CA GLN A 160 34.02 16.10 -7.65
C GLN A 160 32.88 15.09 -7.46
N VAL A 161 32.59 14.32 -8.50
CA VAL A 161 31.63 13.21 -8.42
C VAL A 161 32.33 12.05 -7.73
N ALA A 162 31.84 11.66 -6.55
CA ALA A 162 32.36 10.54 -5.75
C ALA A 162 31.55 9.26 -5.95
N GLY A 163 30.31 9.38 -6.45
CA GLY A 163 29.41 8.26 -6.67
C GLY A 163 28.20 8.64 -7.49
N LEU A 164 27.23 7.73 -7.55
CA LEU A 164 25.93 7.94 -8.14
C LEU A 164 24.84 7.31 -7.28
N LEU A 165 23.65 7.87 -7.34
CA LEU A 165 22.45 7.28 -6.77
C LEU A 165 21.53 6.89 -7.92
N ALA A 166 21.30 5.60 -8.10
CA ALA A 166 20.41 5.06 -9.10
C ALA A 166 19.07 4.70 -8.47
N ARG A 167 17.97 4.93 -9.19
CA ARG A 167 16.62 4.48 -8.84
C ARG A 167 16.03 3.74 -10.02
N GLU A 168 15.59 2.52 -9.75
CA GLU A 168 15.07 1.61 -10.76
C GLU A 168 13.69 1.09 -10.33
N GLN A 169 12.73 1.08 -11.26
CA GLN A 169 11.43 0.44 -11.08
C GLN A 169 11.22 -0.54 -12.21
N GLU A 170 10.91 -1.79 -11.90
CA GLU A 170 10.65 -2.82 -12.91
C GLU A 170 9.23 -2.73 -13.45
N ALA A 171 9.04 -3.00 -14.74
CA ALA A 171 7.73 -2.89 -15.38
C ALA A 171 6.70 -3.79 -14.69
N ILE A 172 5.47 -3.30 -14.55
CA ILE A 172 4.35 -4.05 -13.99
C ILE A 172 3.16 -3.97 -14.94
N THR A 173 2.46 -5.08 -15.15
CA THR A 173 1.17 -5.10 -15.84
C THR A 173 0.11 -5.64 -14.87
N ALA A 174 -0.79 -4.77 -14.44
CA ALA A 174 -1.94 -5.16 -13.64
C ALA A 174 -3.14 -5.46 -14.56
N LEU A 175 -3.83 -6.57 -14.31
CA LEU A 175 -5.00 -7.00 -15.10
C LEU A 175 -6.21 -7.08 -14.19
N LEU A 176 -7.29 -6.37 -14.53
CA LEU A 176 -8.52 -6.35 -13.75
C LEU A 176 -9.69 -6.86 -14.59
N ASP A 177 -10.41 -7.86 -14.07
CA ASP A 177 -11.68 -8.31 -14.61
C ASP A 177 -12.83 -7.82 -13.72
N LEU A 178 -13.90 -7.34 -14.34
CA LEU A 178 -15.09 -6.80 -13.70
C LEU A 178 -16.34 -7.45 -14.28
N ALA A 179 -17.18 -8.02 -13.42
CA ALA A 179 -18.45 -8.61 -13.82
C ALA A 179 -19.52 -8.42 -12.75
N VAL A 180 -20.78 -8.51 -13.13
CA VAL A 180 -21.92 -8.47 -12.18
C VAL A 180 -22.87 -9.63 -12.45
N THR A 181 -23.44 -10.20 -11.39
CA THR A 181 -24.45 -11.25 -11.45
C THR A 181 -25.71 -10.77 -10.73
N GLN A 182 -26.89 -10.96 -11.33
CA GLN A 182 -28.16 -10.68 -10.67
C GLN A 182 -28.53 -11.90 -9.83
N LEU A 183 -28.75 -11.69 -8.54
CA LEU A 183 -29.14 -12.75 -7.61
C LEU A 183 -30.65 -12.77 -7.38
N ALA A 184 -31.26 -11.59 -7.33
CA ALA A 184 -32.72 -11.41 -7.24
C ALA A 184 -33.12 -10.07 -7.86
N GLU A 185 -34.42 -9.75 -7.87
CA GLU A 185 -34.88 -8.41 -8.21
C GLU A 185 -34.24 -7.39 -7.24
N GLY A 186 -33.54 -6.40 -7.80
CA GLY A 186 -32.85 -5.37 -7.03
C GLY A 186 -31.59 -5.81 -6.29
N LEU A 187 -31.16 -7.08 -6.38
CA LEU A 187 -29.98 -7.60 -5.67
C LEU A 187 -28.93 -8.15 -6.63
N PHE A 188 -27.70 -7.67 -6.47
CA PHE A 188 -26.58 -7.93 -7.38
C PHE A 188 -25.35 -8.39 -6.59
N ARG A 189 -24.52 -9.22 -7.23
CA ARG A 189 -23.16 -9.53 -6.79
C ARG A 189 -22.17 -8.98 -7.81
N LEU A 190 -21.30 -8.08 -7.35
CA LEU A 190 -20.17 -7.60 -8.13
C LEU A 190 -18.98 -8.56 -7.93
N HIS A 191 -18.31 -8.90 -9.02
CA HIS A 191 -17.11 -9.70 -9.03
C HIS A 191 -15.96 -8.88 -9.60
N VAL A 192 -14.89 -8.71 -8.82
CA VAL A 192 -13.67 -8.02 -9.25
C VAL A 192 -12.49 -8.95 -9.01
N THR A 193 -11.73 -9.24 -10.06
CA THR A 193 -10.51 -10.03 -9.95
C THR A 193 -9.34 -9.20 -10.46
N LEU A 194 -8.35 -8.95 -9.60
CA LEU A 194 -7.12 -8.25 -9.98
C LEU A 194 -5.95 -9.24 -9.95
N ARG A 195 -5.16 -9.24 -11.03
CA ARG A 195 -4.01 -10.14 -11.23
C ARG A 195 -2.76 -9.35 -11.58
N ASN A 196 -1.62 -9.88 -11.16
CA ASN A 196 -0.33 -9.43 -11.68
C ASN A 196 0.02 -10.22 -12.95
N GLY A 197 -0.23 -9.61 -14.11
CA GLY A 197 0.07 -10.14 -15.44
C GLY A 197 1.50 -9.86 -15.92
N THR A 198 2.39 -9.39 -15.04
CA THR A 198 3.77 -9.07 -15.41
C THR A 198 4.53 -10.32 -15.86
N SER A 199 5.25 -10.22 -16.97
CA SER A 199 6.15 -11.28 -17.43
C SER A 199 7.55 -11.06 -16.83
N VAL A 200 8.08 -12.09 -16.18
CA VAL A 200 9.42 -12.07 -15.58
C VAL A 200 10.31 -13.12 -16.22
N ARG A 201 11.56 -12.76 -16.49
CA ARG A 201 12.57 -13.69 -17.00
C ARG A 201 13.13 -14.54 -15.85
N GLN A 202 13.27 -15.84 -16.11
CA GLN A 202 13.85 -16.81 -15.17
C GLN A 202 13.27 -16.69 -13.74
N PRO A 203 11.93 -16.75 -13.57
CA PRO A 203 11.32 -16.62 -12.25
C PRO A 203 11.78 -17.69 -11.25
N TRP A 204 12.22 -18.86 -11.71
CA TRP A 204 12.79 -19.95 -10.89
C TRP A 204 14.16 -19.63 -10.27
N GLU A 205 14.85 -18.58 -10.73
CA GLU A 205 16.15 -18.16 -10.17
C GLU A 205 15.99 -17.04 -9.15
N LYS A 206 14.78 -16.52 -8.95
CA LYS A 206 14.53 -15.35 -8.11
C LYS A 206 14.10 -15.75 -6.71
N SER A 207 14.74 -15.15 -5.70
CA SER A 207 14.18 -15.14 -4.35
C SER A 207 12.90 -14.31 -4.30
N ARG A 208 12.17 -14.40 -3.17
CA ARG A 208 11.03 -13.51 -2.91
C ARG A 208 11.45 -12.03 -2.95
N GLU A 209 12.59 -11.65 -2.38
CA GLU A 209 13.05 -10.24 -2.43
C GLU A 209 13.39 -9.76 -3.85
N GLU A 210 13.80 -10.68 -4.73
CA GLU A 210 14.11 -10.38 -6.11
C GLU A 210 12.89 -10.28 -7.02
N ILE A 211 11.75 -10.90 -6.63
CA ILE A 211 10.50 -10.78 -7.37
C ILE A 211 9.69 -9.55 -6.98
N LEU A 212 9.84 -9.04 -5.76
CA LEU A 212 9.07 -7.91 -5.24
C LEU A 212 9.09 -6.63 -6.11
N PRO A 213 10.17 -6.28 -6.83
CA PRO A 213 10.15 -5.19 -7.81
C PRO A 213 9.16 -5.34 -8.97
N PHE A 214 8.75 -6.58 -9.26
CA PHE A 214 7.76 -6.92 -10.29
C PHE A 214 6.36 -7.14 -9.69
N SER A 215 6.20 -6.94 -8.38
CA SER A 215 4.97 -7.20 -7.64
C SER A 215 4.17 -5.94 -7.36
N MET A 216 2.85 -6.09 -7.23
CA MET A 216 2.01 -5.07 -6.60
C MET A 216 1.96 -5.35 -5.09
N ILE A 217 2.16 -4.34 -4.25
CA ILE A 217 2.26 -4.48 -2.78
C ILE A 217 1.16 -3.66 -2.11
N ALA A 218 0.64 -4.13 -0.97
CA ALA A 218 -0.47 -3.47 -0.26
C ALA A 218 -1.67 -3.18 -1.19
N THR A 219 -1.93 -4.11 -2.10
CA THR A 219 -2.92 -3.96 -3.15
C THR A 219 -4.33 -4.00 -2.56
N HIS A 220 -5.14 -3.00 -2.88
CA HIS A 220 -6.53 -2.89 -2.41
C HIS A 220 -7.41 -2.18 -3.45
N LEU A 221 -8.73 -2.28 -3.28
CA LEU A 221 -9.72 -1.62 -4.13
C LEU A 221 -10.61 -0.70 -3.31
N ILE A 222 -10.89 0.48 -3.87
CA ILE A 222 -11.95 1.37 -3.42
C ILE A 222 -13.05 1.27 -4.47
N LEU A 223 -14.26 0.94 -4.05
CA LEU A 223 -15.42 0.82 -4.92
C LEU A 223 -16.46 1.82 -4.49
N SER A 224 -17.13 2.41 -5.46
CA SER A 224 -18.21 3.36 -5.24
C SER A 224 -19.40 3.07 -6.13
N VAL A 225 -20.58 3.38 -5.62
CA VAL A 225 -21.85 3.14 -6.31
C VAL A 225 -22.70 4.42 -6.35
N GLU A 226 -23.28 4.70 -7.50
CA GLU A 226 -24.27 5.76 -7.72
C GLU A 226 -25.61 5.12 -8.13
N GLY A 227 -26.70 5.55 -7.50
CA GLY A 227 -28.04 4.98 -7.76
C GLY A 227 -28.19 3.56 -7.23
N GLY A 228 -27.44 3.19 -6.19
CA GLY A 228 -27.48 1.89 -5.51
C GLY A 228 -26.80 1.96 -4.14
N ALA A 229 -26.71 0.82 -3.46
CA ALA A 229 -26.12 0.75 -2.12
C ALA A 229 -25.43 -0.61 -1.88
N PHE A 230 -24.17 -0.60 -1.45
CA PHE A 230 -23.48 -1.81 -1.00
C PHE A 230 -24.14 -2.40 0.25
N LEU A 231 -24.05 -3.70 0.42
CA LEU A 231 -24.49 -4.41 1.62
C LEU A 231 -23.26 -4.84 2.43
N SER A 232 -23.38 -4.76 3.75
CA SER A 232 -22.38 -5.37 4.64
C SER A 232 -22.32 -6.88 4.39
N LEU A 233 -21.11 -7.41 4.28
CA LEU A 233 -20.90 -8.86 4.29
C LEU A 233 -20.77 -9.41 5.72
N THR A 234 -20.47 -8.54 6.69
CA THR A 234 -20.29 -8.90 8.11
C THR A 234 -21.64 -8.95 8.83
N ASP A 235 -22.49 -7.96 8.61
CA ASP A 235 -23.85 -7.87 9.14
C ASP A 235 -24.87 -7.63 8.00
N PRO A 236 -25.06 -8.61 7.11
CA PRO A 236 -26.01 -8.49 6.01
C PRO A 236 -27.46 -8.52 6.54
N PRO A 237 -28.39 -7.79 5.89
CA PRO A 237 -29.80 -7.95 6.17
C PRO A 237 -30.28 -9.37 5.83
N ASP A 238 -31.38 -9.80 6.46
CA ASP A 238 -31.80 -11.21 6.44
C ASP A 238 -32.02 -11.77 5.02
N TYR A 239 -32.54 -10.97 4.09
CA TYR A 239 -32.77 -11.39 2.71
C TYR A 239 -31.47 -11.64 1.93
N ALA A 240 -30.35 -11.04 2.34
CA ALA A 240 -29.05 -11.15 1.68
C ALA A 240 -28.07 -12.09 2.41
N ARG A 241 -28.45 -12.61 3.59
CA ARG A 241 -27.55 -13.39 4.47
C ARG A 241 -26.99 -14.65 3.79
N ALA A 242 -27.80 -15.36 3.00
CA ALA A 242 -27.34 -16.53 2.25
C ALA A 242 -26.32 -16.14 1.16
N GLU A 243 -26.60 -15.05 0.43
CA GLU A 243 -25.75 -14.57 -0.65
C GLU A 243 -24.43 -13.99 -0.13
N ALA A 244 -24.44 -13.36 1.05
CA ALA A 244 -23.25 -12.83 1.70
C ALA A 244 -22.30 -13.97 2.10
N ARG A 245 -22.84 -15.05 2.68
CA ARG A 245 -22.08 -16.29 2.97
C ARG A 245 -21.53 -16.97 1.71
N GLY A 246 -22.18 -16.76 0.57
CA GLY A 246 -21.75 -17.29 -0.73
C GLY A 246 -20.58 -16.51 -1.35
N CYS A 247 -20.33 -15.27 -0.91
CA CYS A 247 -19.26 -14.44 -1.45
C CYS A 247 -17.87 -15.02 -1.14
N ARG A 248 -17.00 -15.06 -2.15
CA ARG A 248 -15.65 -15.61 -2.06
C ARG A 248 -14.60 -14.54 -2.31
N ASN A 249 -14.11 -13.98 -1.21
CA ASN A 249 -13.01 -13.03 -1.21
C ASN A 249 -11.67 -13.75 -1.05
N LEU A 250 -10.67 -13.36 -1.85
CA LEU A 250 -9.32 -13.94 -1.81
C LEU A 250 -8.29 -12.83 -1.62
N GLY A 251 -7.56 -12.89 -0.51
CA GLY A 251 -6.49 -11.94 -0.19
C GLY A 251 -6.98 -10.54 0.20
N VAL A 252 -8.29 -10.35 0.35
CA VAL A 252 -8.93 -9.08 0.70
C VAL A 252 -10.18 -9.29 1.57
N TRP A 253 -10.57 -8.24 2.28
CA TRP A 253 -11.72 -8.17 3.16
C TRP A 253 -12.56 -6.92 2.81
N PRO A 254 -13.68 -7.10 2.08
CA PRO A 254 -14.55 -5.98 1.69
C PRO A 254 -15.40 -5.50 2.87
N VAL A 255 -15.36 -4.20 3.14
CA VAL A 255 -16.13 -3.54 4.20
C VAL A 255 -16.76 -2.25 3.69
N LEU A 256 -17.92 -1.90 4.24
CA LEU A 256 -18.51 -0.58 4.01
C LEU A 256 -17.54 0.50 4.51
N ALA A 257 -17.45 1.60 3.78
CA ALA A 257 -16.54 2.69 4.10
C ALA A 257 -17.26 4.05 4.02
N GLY A 258 -16.66 5.07 4.64
CA GLY A 258 -17.25 6.42 4.72
C GLY A 258 -17.88 6.68 6.09
N ALA A 259 -18.85 7.61 6.13
CA ALA A 259 -19.60 7.88 7.35
C ALA A 259 -20.54 6.71 7.66
N GLU A 260 -20.78 6.44 8.95
CA GLU A 260 -21.71 5.39 9.36
C GLU A 260 -23.10 5.60 8.73
N GLY A 261 -23.63 4.54 8.13
CA GLY A 261 -24.88 4.57 7.36
C GLY A 261 -24.73 4.98 5.88
N ASP A 262 -23.58 5.51 5.45
CA ASP A 262 -23.28 5.69 4.03
C ASP A 262 -23.01 4.31 3.40
N ARG A 263 -23.79 3.94 2.39
CA ARG A 263 -23.65 2.66 1.70
C ARG A 263 -23.16 2.82 0.27
N SER A 264 -22.64 4.00 -0.08
CA SER A 264 -22.14 4.31 -1.42
C SER A 264 -20.69 3.89 -1.66
N LEU A 265 -19.96 3.49 -0.60
CA LEU A 265 -18.53 3.21 -0.65
C LEU A 265 -18.19 1.87 0.00
N MET A 266 -17.25 1.16 -0.61
CA MET A 266 -16.68 -0.08 -0.10
C MET A 266 -15.17 -0.09 -0.26
N LEU A 267 -14.47 -0.55 0.77
CA LEU A 267 -13.02 -0.77 0.76
C LEU A 267 -12.75 -2.26 0.83
N ALA A 268 -12.04 -2.81 -0.17
CA ALA A 268 -11.54 -4.18 -0.15
C ALA A 268 -10.04 -4.16 0.15
N ALA A 269 -9.70 -4.28 1.44
CA ALA A 269 -8.34 -4.18 1.95
C ALA A 269 -7.73 -5.57 2.21
N PRO A 270 -6.39 -5.74 2.13
CA PRO A 270 -5.71 -7.01 2.41
C PRO A 270 -5.55 -7.32 3.91
N ILE A 271 -6.26 -6.59 4.77
CA ILE A 271 -6.30 -6.74 6.22
C ILE A 271 -7.76 -6.83 6.67
N ILE A 272 -8.00 -7.44 7.83
CA ILE A 272 -9.36 -7.59 8.37
C ILE A 272 -9.78 -6.27 8.99
N LEU A 273 -10.93 -5.76 8.55
CA LEU A 273 -11.54 -4.53 9.05
C LEU A 273 -12.98 -4.79 9.43
N TYR A 274 -13.53 -3.92 10.27
CA TYR A 274 -14.98 -3.79 10.46
C TYR A 274 -15.55 -2.79 9.47
N ASP A 275 -16.86 -2.81 9.28
CA ASP A 275 -17.56 -1.77 8.52
C ASP A 275 -17.35 -0.39 9.15
N TYR A 276 -17.30 0.62 8.29
CA TYR A 276 -17.02 2.00 8.65
C TYR A 276 -15.71 2.16 9.45
N PRO A 277 -14.59 1.59 8.97
CA PRO A 277 -13.33 1.70 9.67
C PRO A 277 -12.97 3.18 9.87
N GLN A 278 -12.56 3.55 11.07
CA GLN A 278 -12.15 4.92 11.39
C GLN A 278 -10.66 4.93 11.72
N VAL A 279 -9.94 5.93 11.20
CA VAL A 279 -8.62 6.26 11.73
C VAL A 279 -8.83 6.96 13.06
N ALA A 280 -8.10 6.55 14.11
CA ALA A 280 -8.27 7.12 15.44
C ALA A 280 -8.12 8.66 15.42
N PRO A 281 -9.04 9.44 16.02
CA PRO A 281 -9.02 10.91 15.98
C PRO A 281 -7.77 11.54 16.61
N GLU A 282 -7.07 10.76 17.42
CA GLU A 282 -5.91 11.19 18.20
C GLU A 282 -4.59 11.04 17.44
N SER A 283 -4.63 10.47 16.23
CA SER A 283 -3.49 10.44 15.30
C SER A 283 -3.37 11.81 14.63
N PRO A 284 -2.43 12.68 15.04
CA PRO A 284 -2.36 14.04 14.52
C PRO A 284 -1.67 14.04 13.15
N GLY A 285 -2.40 13.63 12.11
CA GLY A 285 -1.93 13.57 10.72
C GLY A 285 -1.78 12.15 10.20
N ASP A 286 -1.40 11.99 8.93
CA ASP A 286 -1.27 10.70 8.22
C ASP A 286 -0.10 9.86 8.79
N PHE A 287 -0.16 9.44 10.05
CA PHE A 287 0.84 8.56 10.69
C PHE A 287 0.82 7.14 10.13
N PHE A 288 -0.09 6.88 9.18
CA PHE A 288 -0.10 5.68 8.37
C PHE A 288 -0.27 4.40 9.20
N ASP A 289 -1.03 4.51 10.30
CA ASP A 289 -1.43 3.41 11.17
C ASP A 289 -2.85 3.70 11.69
N GLY A 290 -3.71 2.68 11.63
CA GLY A 290 -5.14 2.79 11.92
C GLY A 290 -5.54 2.41 13.35
N THR A 291 -4.61 2.00 14.22
CA THR A 291 -4.92 1.53 15.59
C THR A 291 -3.85 1.94 16.61
N GLU A 292 -4.05 1.59 17.90
CA GLU A 292 -3.37 1.96 19.18
C GLU A 292 -1.82 2.15 19.24
N ILE A 293 -1.10 2.10 18.11
CA ILE A 293 0.36 2.10 18.02
C ILE A 293 0.94 3.55 18.02
N ASP A 294 0.13 4.61 18.02
CA ASP A 294 0.61 6.01 17.93
C ASP A 294 1.48 6.47 19.12
N GLU A 295 1.13 6.08 20.35
CA GLU A 295 1.87 6.53 21.55
C GLU A 295 3.22 5.82 21.68
N MET A 296 3.21 4.49 21.52
CA MET A 296 4.42 3.69 21.61
C MET A 296 5.42 4.04 20.50
N LEU A 297 4.95 4.36 19.28
CA LEU A 297 5.80 4.80 18.18
C LEU A 297 6.40 6.18 18.48
N THR A 298 5.57 7.15 18.89
CA THR A 298 6.02 8.52 19.16
C THR A 298 7.04 8.57 20.30
N LEU A 299 6.76 7.90 21.43
CA LEU A 299 7.68 7.82 22.56
C LEU A 299 9.02 7.19 22.16
N ARG A 300 8.99 6.20 21.27
CA ARG A 300 10.20 5.49 20.87
C ARG A 300 11.01 6.22 19.80
N VAL A 301 10.37 7.03 18.96
CA VAL A 301 11.06 8.01 18.10
C VAL A 301 11.83 9.02 18.95
N GLN A 302 11.26 9.47 20.07
CA GLN A 302 11.95 10.36 21.01
C GLN A 302 13.16 9.70 21.68
N THR A 303 13.19 8.37 21.79
CA THR A 303 14.35 7.61 22.30
C THR A 303 15.44 7.33 21.26
N LEU A 304 15.22 7.68 19.98
CA LEU A 304 16.24 7.53 18.95
C LEU A 304 17.38 8.53 19.18
N THR A 305 18.62 8.07 19.04
CA THR A 305 19.80 8.94 19.02
C THR A 305 19.78 9.87 17.80
N ASP A 306 20.49 11.00 17.85
CA ASP A 306 20.60 11.92 16.72
C ASP A 306 21.11 11.24 15.44
N GLN A 307 22.03 10.27 15.59
CA GLN A 307 22.52 9.46 14.50
C GLN A 307 21.43 8.57 13.89
N GLU A 308 20.60 7.93 14.72
CA GLU A 308 19.49 7.10 14.26
C GLU A 308 18.39 7.95 13.61
N LYS A 309 18.10 9.14 14.14
CA LYS A 309 17.17 10.10 13.51
C LYS A 309 17.67 10.51 12.14
N GLN A 310 18.97 10.76 11.99
CA GLN A 310 19.56 11.08 10.68
C GLN A 310 19.44 9.90 9.70
N GLU A 311 19.62 8.67 10.17
CA GLU A 311 19.42 7.46 9.36
C GLU A 311 17.97 7.32 8.86
N VAL A 312 16.98 7.66 9.71
CA VAL A 312 15.56 7.65 9.34
C VAL A 312 15.28 8.69 8.25
N ARG A 313 15.79 9.92 8.37
CA ARG A 313 15.64 10.97 7.32
C ARG A 313 16.22 10.53 5.97
N LEU A 314 17.28 9.75 5.99
CA LEU A 314 17.96 9.27 4.78
C LEU A 314 17.36 7.97 4.21
N THR A 315 16.36 7.39 4.88
CA THR A 315 15.73 6.12 4.46
C THR A 315 14.80 6.34 3.26
N ASP A 316 13.69 7.06 3.43
CA ASP A 316 12.79 7.47 2.35
C ASP A 316 11.87 8.63 2.79
N ALA A 317 11.12 9.20 1.85
CA ALA A 317 10.25 10.35 2.14
C ALA A 317 9.13 10.03 3.15
N PRO A 318 8.46 8.85 3.12
CA PRO A 318 7.52 8.46 4.17
C PRO A 318 8.15 8.40 5.58
N ALA A 319 9.32 7.77 5.74
CA ALA A 319 10.00 7.67 7.03
C ALA A 319 10.46 9.04 7.56
N GLU A 320 10.94 9.92 6.68
CA GLU A 320 11.29 11.31 7.03
C GLU A 320 10.06 12.10 7.51
N SER A 321 8.92 11.93 6.84
CA SER A 321 7.67 12.61 7.19
C SER A 321 7.19 12.20 8.59
N ILE A 322 7.25 10.90 8.92
CA ILE A 322 6.91 10.39 10.25
C ILE A 322 7.84 10.96 11.32
N LEU A 323 9.16 10.93 11.10
CA LEU A 323 10.13 11.47 12.05
C LEU A 323 9.89 12.96 12.33
N THR A 324 9.71 13.74 11.26
CA THR A 324 9.50 15.19 11.36
C THR A 324 8.24 15.51 12.16
N ARG A 325 7.18 14.72 11.97
CA ARG A 325 5.93 14.88 12.72
C ARG A 325 6.07 14.47 14.18
N SER A 326 6.73 13.35 14.48
CA SER A 326 6.97 12.90 15.86
C SER A 326 7.86 13.87 16.67
N ASP A 327 8.88 14.47 16.04
CA ASP A 327 9.74 15.48 16.69
C ASP A 327 9.00 16.80 16.95
N GLY A 328 7.96 17.11 16.16
CA GLY A 328 7.18 18.35 16.26
C GLY A 328 5.98 18.30 17.22
N LEU A 329 5.69 17.16 17.85
CA LEU A 329 4.49 17.00 18.69
C LEU A 329 4.63 17.74 20.04
N PRO A 330 3.72 18.68 20.37
CA PRO A 330 3.70 19.32 21.68
C PRO A 330 3.44 18.29 22.79
N ALA A 331 4.08 18.46 23.94
CA ALA A 331 3.92 17.55 25.09
C ALA A 331 2.44 17.31 25.45
N GLU A 332 1.59 18.33 25.35
CA GLU A 332 0.14 18.27 25.59
C GLU A 332 -0.62 17.24 24.72
N HIS A 333 -0.12 16.92 23.52
CA HIS A 333 -0.70 15.89 22.65
C HIS A 333 -0.32 14.47 23.11
N LEU A 334 0.87 14.28 23.68
CA LEU A 334 1.26 13.00 24.30
C LEU A 334 0.35 12.67 25.49
N TRP A 335 -0.09 13.68 26.24
CA TRP A 335 -1.05 13.50 27.35
C TRP A 335 -2.45 13.11 26.88
N LYS A 336 -2.88 13.55 25.69
CA LYS A 336 -4.17 13.11 25.09
C LYS A 336 -4.09 11.67 24.61
N LEU A 337 -3.01 11.29 23.95
CA LEU A 337 -2.71 9.89 23.57
C LEU A 337 -2.69 8.96 24.80
N HIS A 338 -2.10 9.41 25.92
CA HIS A 338 -2.14 8.72 27.21
C HIS A 338 -3.54 8.60 27.85
N GLY A 339 -4.46 9.52 27.53
CA GLY A 339 -5.80 9.58 28.11
C GLY A 339 -6.75 8.52 27.56
N ALA A 340 -6.63 8.19 26.28
CA ALA A 340 -7.48 7.22 25.60
C ALA A 340 -7.23 5.77 26.05
N LEU A 341 -5.96 5.40 26.30
CA LEU A 341 -5.60 4.11 26.86
C LEU A 341 -6.21 3.87 28.25
N LYS A 342 -6.37 4.93 29.06
CA LYS A 342 -7.07 4.82 30.34
C LYS A 342 -8.56 4.60 30.18
N SER A 343 -9.23 5.27 29.23
CA SER A 343 -10.67 5.05 29.00
C SER A 343 -10.99 3.63 28.49
N LEU A 344 -10.11 3.02 27.69
CA LEU A 344 -10.25 1.64 27.22
C LEU A 344 -10.12 0.60 28.34
N HIS A 345 -9.36 0.90 29.40
CA HIS A 345 -9.27 0.06 30.59
C HIS A 345 -10.38 0.30 31.62
N THR A 346 -11.26 1.30 31.45
CA THR A 346 -12.30 1.64 32.45
C THR A 346 -13.70 1.14 32.09
N THR A 347 -13.88 0.34 31.03
CA THR A 347 -15.17 -0.27 30.66
C THR A 347 -15.34 -1.73 31.10
N GLU A 348 -14.50 -2.24 32.00
CA GLU A 348 -14.83 -3.44 32.78
C GLU A 348 -14.99 -3.09 34.26
N HIS A 349 -16.16 -3.46 34.79
CA HIS A 349 -16.68 -3.22 36.15
C HIS A 349 -17.41 -1.89 36.39
N THR A 350 -18.72 -1.89 36.11
CA THR A 350 -19.75 -1.65 37.15
C THR A 350 -21.14 -1.90 36.58
N GLY A 351 -21.87 -2.86 37.17
CA GLY A 351 -23.29 -3.12 36.90
C GLY A 351 -23.62 -4.60 36.82
#